data_AF-A0A933WCQ4-F1
#
_entry.id   AF-A0A933WCQ4-F1
#
_cell.length_a   1.000
_cell.length_b   1.000
_cell.length_c   1.000
_cell.angle_alpha   90.00
_cell.angle_beta   90.00
_cell.angle_gamma   90.00
#
_symmetry.space_group_name_H-M   'P 1'
#
loop_
_entity.id
_entity.type
_entity.pdbx_description
1 polymer ?
#
loop_
_entity_poly.entity_id
_entity_poly.type
_entity_poly.pdbx_seq_one_letter_code
_entity_poly.pdbx_strand_id
1 'polypeptide(L)' 'MAKIFFSGIGGSGVSAIASFMADRGHTVVGSDRSFDRNPEHPICKILKAKGVTIVPQDGSGLD' A
#
# COMPACT_ATOMS: atom_id res chain seq x y z
N MET A 1 -17.33 -3.58 -4.45
CA MET A 1 -16.15 -2.94 -3.82
C MET A 1 -15.53 -3.94 -2.87
N ALA A 2 -14.20 -4.09 -2.87
CA ALA A 2 -13.51 -5.07 -2.03
C ALA A 2 -12.42 -4.38 -1.21
N LYS A 3 -12.09 -4.95 -0.04
CA LYS A 3 -10.93 -4.57 0.77
C LYS A 3 -9.78 -5.49 0.38
N ILE A 4 -8.67 -4.92 -0.08
CA ILE A 4 -7.51 -5.67 -0.58
C ILE A 4 -6.29 -5.26 0.24
N PHE A 5 -5.56 -6.26 0.75
CA PHE A 5 -4.29 -6.05 1.43
C PHE A 5 -3.12 -6.51 0.55
N PHE A 6 -2.12 -5.64 0.35
CA PHE A 6 -0.86 -6.01 -0.31
C PHE A 6 0.31 -6.02 0.68
N SER A 7 0.90 -7.19 0.90
CA SER A 7 2.16 -7.33 1.63
C SER A 7 3.35 -7.17 0.67
N GLY A 8 4.27 -6.25 0.99
CA GLY A 8 5.32 -5.84 0.05
C GLY A 8 4.81 -4.88 -1.02
N ILE A 9 3.90 -3.96 -0.65
CA ILE A 9 3.22 -3.06 -1.58
C ILE A 9 4.18 -2.08 -2.30
N GLY A 10 5.40 -1.90 -1.79
CA GLY A 10 6.41 -1.02 -2.38
C GLY A 10 7.10 -1.58 -3.61
N GLY A 11 6.94 -2.87 -3.93
CA GLY A 11 7.46 -3.46 -5.16
C GLY A 11 6.89 -2.78 -6.40
N SER A 12 7.69 -2.59 -7.45
CA SER A 12 7.27 -1.86 -8.67
C SER A 12 6.02 -2.44 -9.33
N GLY A 13 5.91 -3.77 -9.41
CA GLY A 13 4.71 -4.43 -9.93
C GLY A 13 3.52 -4.34 -8.98
N VAL A 14 3.75 -4.51 -7.67
CA VAL A 14 2.68 -4.53 -6.66
C VAL A 14 2.08 -3.14 -6.47
N SER A 15 2.91 -2.10 -6.41
CA SER A 15 2.48 -0.70 -6.29
C SER A 15 1.65 -0.24 -7.49
N ALA A 16 1.97 -0.71 -8.70
CA ALA A 16 1.17 -0.45 -9.89
C ALA A 16 -0.22 -1.09 -9.79
N ILE A 17 -0.30 -2.36 -9.38
CA ILE A 17 -1.58 -3.07 -9.19
C ILE A 17 -2.39 -2.44 -8.06
N ALA A 18 -1.75 -2.09 -6.94
CA ALA A 18 -2.40 -1.44 -5.81
C ALA A 18 -3.01 -0.08 -6.20
N SER A 19 -2.26 0.73 -6.94
CA SER A 19 -2.74 2.00 -7.48
C SER A 19 -3.95 1.82 -8.39
N PHE A 20 -3.89 0.83 -9.29
CA PHE A 20 -4.99 0.52 -10.19
C PHE A 20 -6.25 0.05 -9.45
N MET A 21 -6.11 -0.78 -8.41
CA MET A 21 -7.25 -1.22 -7.60
C MET A 21 -7.87 -0.05 -6.83
N ALA A 22 -7.05 0.87 -6.31
CA ALA A 22 -7.54 2.09 -5.68
C ALA A 22 -8.30 2.97 -6.69
N ASP A 23 -7.76 3.17 -7.90
CA ASP A 23 -8.41 3.93 -8.98
C ASP A 23 -9.74 3.28 -9.44
N ARG A 24 -9.88 1.95 -9.30
CA ARG A 24 -11.14 1.21 -9.52
C ARG A 24 -12.13 1.30 -8.35
N GLY A 25 -11.81 2.05 -7.32
CA GLY A 25 -12.67 2.29 -6.16
C GLY A 25 -12.66 1.14 -5.15
N HIS A 26 -11.63 0.28 -5.13
CA HIS A 26 -11.44 -0.67 -4.04
C HIS A 26 -10.78 0.00 -2.83
N THR A 27 -11.06 -0.50 -1.62
CA THR A 27 -10.31 -0.11 -0.43
C THR A 27 -8.98 -0.86 -0.43
N VAL A 28 -7.87 -0.14 -0.60
CA VAL A 28 -6.54 -0.75 -0.64
C VAL A 28 -5.78 -0.41 0.63
N VAL A 29 -5.27 -1.46 1.28
CA VAL A 29 -4.37 -1.39 2.43
C VAL A 29 -3.07 -2.12 2.05
N GLY A 30 -1.93 -1.72 2.60
CA GLY A 30 -0.72 -2.51 2.41
C GLY A 30 0.42 -2.13 3.34
N SER A 31 1.45 -2.96 3.32
CA SER A 31 2.66 -2.80 4.14
C SER A 31 3.92 -3.09 3.34
N ASP A 32 5.04 -2.47 3.72
CA ASP A 32 6.36 -2.74 3.14
C ASP A 32 7.47 -2.32 4.11
N ARG A 33 8.44 -3.21 4.35
CA ARG A 33 9.60 -2.96 5.22
C ARG A 33 10.39 -1.71 4.83
N SER A 34 10.38 -1.35 3.55
CA SER A 34 11.09 -0.18 3.03
C SER A 34 10.42 1.11 3.47
N PHE A 35 9.10 1.09 3.64
CA PHE A 35 8.32 2.23 4.11
C PHE A 35 8.45 2.39 5.62
N ASP A 36 8.53 1.28 6.35
CA ASP A 36 8.80 1.30 7.80
C ASP A 36 10.16 1.93 8.12
N ARG A 37 11.17 1.63 7.30
CA ARG A 37 12.53 2.18 7.44
C ARG A 37 12.68 3.59 6.88
N ASN A 38 11.86 3.97 5.91
CA ASN A 38 11.88 5.27 5.27
C ASN A 38 10.44 5.75 4.98
N PRO A 39 9.81 6.46 5.93
CA PRO A 39 8.47 7.01 5.74
C PRO A 39 8.35 7.98 4.55
N GLU A 40 9.47 8.59 4.15
CA GLU A 40 9.55 9.54 3.04
C GLU A 40 9.75 8.85 1.67
N HIS A 41 9.68 7.51 1.62
CA HIS A 41 9.86 6.75 0.39
C HIS A 41 8.92 7.25 -0.73
N PRO A 42 9.43 7.54 -1.95
CA PRO A 42 8.62 8.14 -3.02
C PRO A 42 7.35 7.35 -3.35
N ILE A 43 7.45 6.02 -3.45
CA ILE A 43 6.29 5.14 -3.70
C ILE A 43 5.28 5.20 -2.55
N CYS A 44 5.73 5.29 -1.29
CA CYS A 44 4.83 5.41 -0.13
C CYS A 44 3.99 6.69 -0.24
N LYS A 45 4.62 7.82 -0.58
CA LYS A 45 3.93 9.10 -0.80
C LYS A 45 2.91 9.01 -1.93
N ILE A 46 3.29 8.41 -3.06
CA ILE A 46 2.41 8.23 -4.22
C ILE A 46 1.18 7.37 -3.85
N LEU A 47 1.39 6.24 -3.18
CA LEU A 47 0.31 5.35 -2.76
C LEU A 47 -0.64 6.05 -1.78
N LYS A 48 -0.11 6.75 -0.77
CA LYS A 48 -0.93 7.54 0.16
C LYS A 48 -1.73 8.63 -0.55
N ALA A 49 -1.13 9.33 -1.52
CA ALA A 49 -1.81 10.34 -2.32
C ALA A 49 -2.95 9.76 -3.19
N LYS A 50 -2.87 8.48 -3.57
CA LYS A 50 -3.94 7.72 -4.23
C LYS A 50 -4.99 7.16 -3.28
N GLY A 51 -4.93 7.49 -1.98
CA GLY A 51 -5.89 7.01 -0.98
C GLY A 51 -5.61 5.60 -0.47
N VAL A 52 -4.42 5.04 -0.71
CA VAL A 52 -4.01 3.75 -0.17
C VAL A 52 -3.60 3.92 1.30
N THR A 53 -4.15 3.08 2.18
CA THR A 53 -3.72 3.03 3.58
C THR A 53 -2.45 2.20 3.70
N ILE A 54 -1.40 2.82 4.25
CA ILE A 54 -0.13 2.14 4.53
C ILE A 54 -0.01 1.89 6.02
N VAL A 55 0.26 0.65 6.40
CA VAL A 55 0.43 0.18 7.79
C VAL A 55 1.82 -0.46 7.97
N PRO A 56 2.31 -0.60 9.22
CA PRO A 56 3.58 -1.28 9.48
C PRO A 56 3.60 -2.72 8.95
N GLN A 57 4.76 -3.20 8.50
CA GLN A 57 4.94 -4.60 8.08
C GLN A 57 5.21 -5.53 9.28
N ASP A 58 4.30 -5.53 10.24
CA ASP A 58 4.36 -6.32 11.49
C ASP A 58 3.16 -7.26 11.69
N GLY A 59 2.22 -7.28 10.75
CA GLY A 59 1.01 -8.11 10.79
C GLY A 59 -0.19 -7.46 11.47
N SER A 60 -0.04 -6.28 12.10
CA SER A 60 -1.12 -5.58 12.81
C SER A 60 -2.26 -5.07 11.92
N GLY A 61 -2.05 -5.00 10.60
CA GLY A 61 -3.07 -4.54 9.65
C GLY A 61 -3.83 -5.64 8.90
N LEU A 62 -3.70 -6.90 9.34
CA LEU A 62 -4.55 -7.99 8.89
C LEU A 62 -5.72 -8.13 9.86
N ASP A 63 -6.95 -8.04 9.33
CA ASP A 63 -8.21 -8.18 10.06
C ASP A 63 -9.01 -9.38 9.53
#